data_AF-A0A8T7BU93-F1
#
_entry.id   AF-A0A8T7BU93-F1
#
_cell.length_a   1.000
_cell.length_b   1.000
_cell.length_c   1.000
_cell.angle_alpha   90.00
_cell.angle_beta   90.00
_cell.angle_gamma   90.00
#
_symmetry.space_group_name_H-M   'P 1'
#
loop_
_entity.id
_entity.type
_entity.pdbx_description
1 polymer ?
#
loop_
_entity_poly.entity_id
_entity_poly.type
_entity_poly.pdbx_seq_one_letter_code
_entity_poly.pdbx_strand_id
1 'polypeptide(L)'
;MQIANLLTSTSIKERIDWISRDPFSLPRLIGLLLAALAIAALVGLDPYLANFVDEEYWALMYLYEFPYKVSLVIAVLLGVIGVVIAWAARAKEYRDIQVVAMLITMQLVSIGFAGLDPIDLLTVVFAVLIIAYALANPTNPVRFPLVMYFALAIGILDLPYATTDGLGHFIVALIKYSKSAILPLILVHILISERLVRLFVTTLIAVAFVSACIGIMQVIVFSYTGIPLVIVHEYGDALKPTPWGIMLRAHGLNPETHTLLTYLLIALPFSMYSTIRASSTRHRIFFGVITGTLIMGVVFTWAYGGIIAVCVISGLFPFFIWPNKSIHYLLALLMIPVFLYATDLVTVIYEILRDEASMSTGIFQRKMLNLIALEELARNPWVGRGLETVQFFSGNYIGRPVHNTY
;
A
#
# COMPACT_ATOMS: atom_id res chain seq x y z
N MET A 1 -13.07 62.16 32.50
CA MET A 1 -12.17 61.71 31.42
C MET A 1 -11.93 60.19 31.53
N GLN A 2 -13.00 59.39 31.48
CA GLN A 2 -12.94 57.94 31.76
C GLN A 2 -13.99 57.12 30.97
N ILE A 3 -14.44 57.64 29.81
CA ILE A 3 -15.35 56.91 28.90
C ILE A 3 -14.68 56.66 27.53
N ALA A 4 -13.54 57.31 27.23
CA ALA A 4 -12.84 57.17 25.95
C ALA A 4 -11.89 55.95 25.86
N ASN A 5 -11.59 55.26 26.97
CA ASN A 5 -10.59 54.17 27.00
C ASN A 5 -11.17 52.75 26.91
N LEU A 6 -12.49 52.58 26.76
CA LEU A 6 -13.13 51.27 26.62
C LEU A 6 -13.35 50.83 25.16
N LEU A 7 -13.03 51.69 24.19
CA LEU A 7 -13.27 51.42 22.76
C LEU A 7 -12.02 51.02 21.95
N THR A 8 -10.82 51.01 22.55
CA THR A 8 -9.56 50.87 21.79
C THR A 8 -8.68 49.67 22.14
N SER A 9 -9.06 48.80 23.09
CA SER A 9 -8.18 47.70 23.53
C SER A 9 -8.59 46.28 23.13
N THR A 10 -9.75 46.05 22.53
CA THR A 10 -10.08 44.71 22.01
C THR A 10 -9.50 44.54 20.63
N SER A 11 -8.49 43.67 20.51
CA SER A 11 -7.91 43.35 19.21
C SER A 11 -9.02 42.85 18.28
N ILE A 12 -8.95 43.19 16.98
CA ILE A 12 -9.91 42.71 15.96
C ILE A 12 -10.10 41.18 16.05
N LYS A 13 -9.07 40.46 16.46
CA LYS A 13 -9.06 39.03 16.71
C LYS A 13 -10.02 38.60 17.84
N GLU A 14 -10.04 39.32 18.96
CA GLU A 14 -10.97 39.04 20.08
C GLU A 14 -12.43 39.34 19.71
N ARG A 15 -12.69 40.35 18.87
CA ARG A 15 -14.05 40.61 18.37
C ARG A 15 -14.52 39.53 17.38
N ILE A 16 -13.63 39.04 16.52
CA ILE A 16 -13.93 37.92 15.61
C ILE A 16 -14.15 36.62 16.41
N ASP A 17 -13.35 36.39 17.45
CA ASP A 17 -13.51 35.22 18.33
C ASP A 17 -14.79 35.29 19.18
N TRP A 18 -15.27 36.49 19.54
CA TRP A 18 -16.54 36.68 20.22
C TRP A 18 -17.74 36.47 19.29
N ILE A 19 -17.68 36.99 18.06
CA ILE A 19 -18.69 36.75 17.02
C ILE A 19 -18.74 35.25 16.65
N SER A 20 -17.61 34.52 16.64
CA SER A 20 -17.62 33.09 16.33
C SER A 20 -18.28 32.21 17.42
N ARG A 21 -18.45 32.72 18.65
CA ARG A 21 -19.11 32.02 19.76
C ARG A 21 -20.62 32.24 19.81
N ASP A 22 -21.12 33.29 19.17
CA ASP A 22 -22.54 33.60 19.15
C ASP A 22 -23.28 32.65 18.16
N PRO A 23 -24.30 31.88 18.59
CA PRO A 23 -25.09 31.03 17.69
C PRO A 23 -25.78 31.83 16.57
N PHE A 24 -25.93 33.15 16.73
CA PHE A 24 -26.54 34.08 15.76
C PHE A 24 -25.54 34.93 15.00
N SER A 25 -24.28 34.51 14.90
CA SER A 25 -23.32 35.25 14.09
C SER A 25 -23.73 35.31 12.62
N LEU A 26 -23.56 36.49 12.02
CA LEU A 26 -23.91 36.77 10.62
C LEU A 26 -23.42 35.68 9.64
N PRO A 27 -22.20 35.12 9.76
CA PRO A 27 -21.74 34.04 8.89
C PRO A 27 -22.53 32.73 9.06
N ARG A 28 -22.95 32.40 10.29
CA ARG A 28 -23.79 31.20 10.56
C ARG A 28 -25.21 31.37 10.04
N LEU A 29 -25.79 32.56 10.19
CA LEU A 29 -27.11 32.89 9.65
C LEU A 29 -27.11 32.85 8.12
N ILE A 30 -26.08 33.40 7.47
CA ILE A 30 -25.90 33.30 6.01
C ILE A 30 -25.73 31.84 5.59
N GLY A 31 -24.93 31.05 6.32
CA GLY A 31 -24.77 29.62 6.07
C GLY A 31 -26.07 28.83 6.19
N LEU A 32 -26.87 29.09 7.22
CA LEU A 32 -28.20 28.48 7.40
C LEU A 32 -29.18 28.89 6.32
N LEU A 33 -29.17 30.17 5.90
CA LEU A 33 -30.02 30.66 4.83
C LEU A 33 -29.66 30.00 3.48
N LEU A 34 -28.37 29.89 3.18
CA LEU A 34 -27.87 29.21 1.98
C LEU A 34 -28.20 27.71 2.00
N ALA A 35 -28.08 27.05 3.15
CA ALA A 35 -28.47 25.66 3.30
C ALA A 35 -29.99 25.46 3.11
N ALA A 36 -30.82 26.35 3.67
CA ALA A 36 -32.27 26.32 3.49
C ALA A 36 -32.67 26.57 2.02
N LEU A 37 -32.02 27.52 1.33
CA LEU A 37 -32.22 27.76 -0.09
C LEU A 37 -31.78 26.57 -0.95
N ALA A 38 -30.68 25.91 -0.61
CA ALA A 38 -30.21 24.71 -1.31
C ALA A 38 -31.18 23.53 -1.12
N ILE A 39 -31.70 23.32 0.08
CA ILE A 39 -32.72 22.29 0.35
C ILE A 39 -34.01 22.60 -0.40
N ALA A 40 -34.47 23.86 -0.38
CA ALA A 40 -35.66 24.28 -1.12
C ALA A 40 -35.49 24.10 -2.64
N ALA A 41 -34.32 24.42 -3.18
CA ALA A 41 -33.99 24.20 -4.59
C ALA A 41 -33.94 22.71 -4.94
N LEU A 42 -33.37 21.86 -4.06
CA LEU A 42 -33.31 20.43 -4.25
C LEU A 42 -34.71 19.80 -4.32
N VAL A 43 -35.56 20.14 -3.37
CA VAL A 43 -36.96 19.67 -3.30
C VAL A 43 -37.77 20.20 -4.49
N GLY A 44 -37.54 21.45 -4.93
CA GLY A 44 -38.20 22.05 -6.08
C GLY A 44 -37.76 21.46 -7.44
N LEU A 45 -36.50 21.00 -7.54
CA LEU A 45 -35.94 20.39 -8.75
C LEU A 45 -36.13 18.87 -8.81
N ASP A 46 -36.56 18.25 -7.70
CA ASP A 46 -36.76 16.80 -7.60
C ASP A 46 -37.57 16.19 -8.75
N PRO A 47 -38.74 16.74 -9.16
CA PRO A 47 -39.54 16.15 -10.22
C PRO A 47 -38.82 16.12 -11.56
N TYR A 48 -37.92 17.07 -11.80
CA TYR A 48 -37.12 17.15 -13.02
C TYR A 48 -35.91 16.21 -12.95
N LEU A 49 -35.26 16.13 -11.77
CA LEU A 49 -34.12 15.24 -11.54
C LEU A 49 -34.52 13.76 -11.54
N ALA A 50 -35.70 13.43 -11.04
CA ALA A 50 -36.20 12.06 -10.98
C ALA A 50 -36.38 11.45 -12.39
N ASN A 51 -36.67 12.27 -13.39
CA ASN A 51 -36.83 11.85 -14.80
C ASN A 51 -35.51 11.53 -15.50
N PHE A 52 -34.35 11.86 -14.91
CA PHE A 52 -33.04 11.48 -15.46
C PHE A 52 -32.63 10.04 -15.13
N VAL A 53 -33.31 9.40 -14.18
CA VAL A 53 -33.04 8.04 -13.73
C VAL A 53 -34.20 7.16 -14.17
N ASP A 54 -33.88 6.02 -14.77
CA ASP A 54 -34.88 5.12 -15.35
C ASP A 54 -35.90 4.62 -14.31
N GLU A 55 -37.15 4.42 -14.74
CA GLU A 55 -38.25 4.03 -13.86
C GLU A 55 -38.00 2.69 -13.16
N GLU A 56 -37.30 1.77 -13.83
CA GLU A 56 -36.90 0.48 -13.28
C GLU A 56 -35.98 0.63 -12.04
N TYR A 57 -35.08 1.62 -12.03
CA TYR A 57 -34.20 1.87 -10.88
C TYR A 57 -34.97 2.37 -9.66
N TRP A 58 -36.00 3.20 -9.88
CA TRP A 58 -36.87 3.65 -8.78
C TRP A 58 -37.74 2.53 -8.23
N ALA A 59 -38.21 1.63 -9.09
CA ALA A 59 -38.93 0.43 -8.67
C ALA A 59 -38.04 -0.51 -7.85
N LEU A 60 -36.78 -0.70 -8.27
CA LEU A 60 -35.80 -1.56 -7.60
C LEU A 60 -35.42 -1.04 -6.20
N MET A 61 -35.42 0.28 -6.02
CA MET A 61 -35.24 0.92 -4.70
C MET A 61 -36.53 1.02 -3.86
N TYR A 62 -37.67 0.50 -4.35
CA TYR A 62 -39.00 0.67 -3.74
C TYR A 62 -39.43 2.13 -3.52
N LEU A 63 -38.92 3.04 -4.36
CA LEU A 63 -39.19 4.47 -4.30
C LEU A 63 -40.11 4.95 -5.44
N TYR A 64 -40.64 4.04 -6.26
CA TYR A 64 -41.43 4.38 -7.44
C TYR A 64 -42.65 5.27 -7.13
N GLU A 65 -43.37 4.98 -6.05
CA GLU A 65 -44.55 5.74 -5.63
C GLU A 65 -44.21 6.90 -4.68
N PHE A 66 -42.95 7.05 -4.28
CA PHE A 66 -42.56 8.02 -3.27
C PHE A 66 -42.47 9.44 -3.88
N PRO A 67 -43.16 10.45 -3.32
CA PRO A 67 -42.93 11.83 -3.72
C PRO A 67 -41.56 12.28 -3.20
N TYR A 68 -40.80 13.00 -4.03
CA TYR A 68 -39.45 13.50 -3.73
C TYR A 68 -38.35 12.43 -3.67
N LYS A 69 -38.25 11.58 -4.68
CA LYS A 69 -37.36 10.40 -4.74
C LYS A 69 -35.88 10.80 -4.63
N VAL A 70 -35.47 11.80 -5.40
CA VAL A 70 -34.07 12.24 -5.49
C VAL A 70 -33.64 12.93 -4.19
N SER A 71 -34.53 13.73 -3.61
CA SER A 71 -34.35 14.46 -2.37
C SER A 71 -34.25 13.50 -1.19
N LEU A 72 -35.05 12.43 -1.17
CA LEU A 72 -34.95 11.37 -0.17
C LEU A 72 -33.61 10.65 -0.26
N VAL A 73 -33.20 10.23 -1.47
CA VAL A 73 -31.90 9.58 -1.68
C VAL A 73 -30.76 10.49 -1.25
N ILE A 74 -30.80 11.77 -1.62
CA ILE A 74 -29.78 12.75 -1.23
C ILE A 74 -29.82 13.00 0.28
N ALA A 75 -30.98 13.08 0.92
CA ALA A 75 -31.10 13.24 2.36
C ALA A 75 -30.54 12.02 3.12
N VAL A 76 -30.82 10.80 2.65
CA VAL A 76 -30.23 9.56 3.19
C VAL A 76 -28.72 9.57 3.00
N LEU A 77 -28.21 9.92 1.82
CA LEU A 77 -26.77 10.02 1.56
C LEU A 77 -26.10 11.06 2.46
N LEU A 78 -26.69 12.26 2.59
CA LEU A 78 -26.20 13.30 3.49
C LEU A 78 -26.27 12.87 4.96
N GLY A 79 -27.31 12.14 5.36
CA GLY A 79 -27.43 11.56 6.70
C GLY A 79 -26.33 10.54 6.98
N VAL A 80 -26.08 9.62 6.05
CA VAL A 80 -24.99 8.63 6.13
C VAL A 80 -23.63 9.35 6.19
N ILE A 81 -23.40 10.34 5.33
CA ILE A 81 -22.18 11.17 5.35
C ILE A 81 -22.04 11.87 6.71
N GLY A 82 -23.12 12.43 7.25
CA GLY A 82 -23.14 13.08 8.56
C GLY A 82 -22.81 12.13 9.71
N VAL A 83 -23.35 10.91 9.70
CA VAL A 83 -23.01 9.86 10.68
C VAL A 83 -21.56 9.44 10.54
N VAL A 84 -21.05 9.27 9.31
CA VAL A 84 -19.65 8.93 9.05
C VAL A 84 -18.73 10.05 9.52
N ILE A 85 -19.07 11.33 9.31
CA ILE A 85 -18.32 12.49 9.81
C ILE A 85 -18.33 12.54 11.35
N ALA A 86 -19.49 12.31 11.97
CA ALA A 86 -19.63 12.30 13.43
C ALA A 86 -18.87 11.14 14.08
N TRP A 87 -18.88 9.95 13.46
CA TRP A 87 -18.09 8.80 13.89
C TRP A 87 -16.60 9.02 13.63
N ALA A 88 -16.23 9.59 12.49
CA ALA A 88 -14.86 9.94 12.14
C ALA A 88 -14.26 10.94 13.14
N ALA A 89 -15.05 11.90 13.64
CA ALA A 89 -14.59 12.82 14.69
C ALA A 89 -14.05 12.08 15.95
N ARG A 90 -14.55 10.87 16.23
CA ARG A 90 -14.05 9.98 17.30
C ARG A 90 -12.96 9.00 16.85
N ALA A 91 -12.69 8.88 15.55
CA ALA A 91 -11.72 7.94 14.99
C ALA A 91 -10.27 8.15 15.47
N LYS A 92 -9.95 9.32 16.04
CA LYS A 92 -8.65 9.59 16.69
C LYS A 92 -8.36 8.60 17.83
N GLU A 93 -9.39 8.14 18.52
CA GLU A 93 -9.30 7.20 19.65
C GLU A 93 -8.96 5.77 19.20
N TYR A 94 -9.24 5.43 17.94
CA TYR A 94 -9.10 4.07 17.40
C TYR A 94 -7.90 3.91 16.45
N ARG A 95 -6.98 4.87 16.43
CA ARG A 95 -5.78 4.80 15.56
C ARG A 95 -4.91 3.58 15.81
N ASP A 96 -4.88 3.09 17.04
CA ASP A 96 -4.14 1.87 17.40
C ASP A 96 -4.73 0.66 16.65
N ILE A 97 -6.05 0.55 16.61
CA ILE A 97 -6.78 -0.50 15.88
C ILE A 97 -6.54 -0.34 14.38
N GLN A 98 -6.53 0.88 13.86
CA GLN A 98 -6.30 1.14 12.44
C GLN A 98 -4.91 0.68 11.99
N VAL A 99 -3.86 0.95 12.77
CA VAL A 99 -2.50 0.44 12.51
C VAL A 99 -2.49 -1.08 12.44
N VAL A 100 -3.09 -1.74 13.44
CA VAL A 100 -3.08 -3.20 13.55
C VAL A 100 -3.90 -3.84 12.42
N ALA A 101 -5.10 -3.34 12.17
CA ALA A 101 -5.98 -3.82 11.11
C ALA A 101 -5.33 -3.68 9.73
N MET A 102 -4.65 -2.57 9.46
CA MET A 102 -3.94 -2.35 8.19
C MET A 102 -2.82 -3.37 7.98
N LEU A 103 -1.97 -3.59 8.98
CA LEU A 103 -0.85 -4.52 8.87
C LEU A 103 -1.31 -5.98 8.76
N ILE A 104 -2.38 -6.36 9.47
CA ILE A 104 -2.97 -7.70 9.34
C ILE A 104 -3.60 -7.86 7.94
N THR A 105 -4.41 -6.91 7.48
CA THR A 105 -5.09 -7.02 6.18
C THR A 105 -4.11 -7.03 5.00
N MET A 106 -2.95 -6.39 5.12
CA MET A 106 -1.85 -6.50 4.14
C MET A 106 -1.30 -7.92 3.96
N GLN A 107 -1.53 -8.82 4.92
CA GLN A 107 -1.15 -10.23 4.80
C GLN A 107 -2.33 -11.17 4.52
N LEU A 108 -3.57 -10.67 4.55
CA LEU A 108 -4.78 -11.48 4.33
C LEU A 108 -5.34 -11.36 2.90
N VAL A 109 -4.48 -11.06 1.92
CA VAL A 109 -4.85 -10.92 0.50
C VAL A 109 -5.59 -12.16 -0.02
N SER A 110 -5.28 -13.34 0.52
CA SER A 110 -5.91 -14.62 0.19
C SER A 110 -7.41 -14.75 0.51
N ILE A 111 -7.97 -13.86 1.32
CA ILE A 111 -9.40 -13.88 1.70
C ILE A 111 -10.25 -13.04 0.71
N GLY A 112 -9.61 -12.42 -0.29
CA GLY A 112 -10.28 -11.57 -1.28
C GLY A 112 -11.38 -12.30 -2.05
N PHE A 113 -12.46 -11.58 -2.36
CA PHE A 113 -13.56 -12.07 -3.19
C PHE A 113 -13.65 -11.24 -4.46
N ALA A 114 -13.81 -11.89 -5.62
CA ALA A 114 -13.94 -11.23 -6.93
C ALA A 114 -12.80 -10.26 -7.29
N GLY A 115 -11.56 -10.57 -6.87
CA GLY A 115 -10.37 -9.76 -7.15
C GLY A 115 -10.23 -8.50 -6.29
N LEU A 116 -11.06 -8.33 -5.26
CA LEU A 116 -10.91 -7.30 -4.23
C LEU A 116 -10.34 -7.91 -2.95
N ASP A 117 -9.19 -7.41 -2.53
CA ASP A 117 -8.51 -7.85 -1.33
C ASP A 117 -9.04 -7.10 -0.09
N PRO A 118 -8.95 -7.68 1.12
CA PRO A 118 -9.33 -6.98 2.35
C PRO A 118 -8.64 -5.63 2.54
N ILE A 119 -7.41 -5.49 2.03
CA ILE A 119 -6.67 -4.22 2.07
C ILE A 119 -7.27 -3.16 1.14
N ASP A 120 -7.92 -3.53 0.04
CA ASP A 120 -8.57 -2.59 -0.88
C ASP A 120 -9.76 -1.93 -0.17
N LEU A 121 -10.61 -2.75 0.47
CA LEU A 121 -11.74 -2.26 1.26
C LEU A 121 -11.26 -1.36 2.40
N LEU A 122 -10.23 -1.79 3.14
CA LEU A 122 -9.68 -1.02 4.25
C LEU A 122 -9.08 0.32 3.78
N THR A 123 -8.45 0.35 2.61
CA THR A 123 -7.90 1.57 1.99
C THR A 123 -9.02 2.57 1.69
N VAL A 124 -10.14 2.11 1.11
CA VAL A 124 -11.31 2.97 0.84
C VAL A 124 -11.91 3.48 2.14
N VAL A 125 -12.14 2.61 3.13
CA VAL A 125 -12.68 2.98 4.43
C VAL A 125 -11.80 4.04 5.12
N PHE A 126 -10.48 3.86 5.09
CA PHE A 126 -9.55 4.79 5.70
C PHE A 126 -9.46 6.12 4.94
N ALA A 127 -9.52 6.10 3.61
CA ALA A 127 -9.58 7.32 2.81
C ALA A 127 -10.84 8.15 3.13
N VAL A 128 -12.01 7.49 3.18
CA VAL A 128 -13.28 8.12 3.57
C VAL A 128 -13.20 8.67 4.99
N LEU A 129 -12.63 7.91 5.94
CA LEU A 129 -12.44 8.37 7.31
C LEU A 129 -11.51 9.59 7.42
N ILE A 130 -10.43 9.64 6.64
CA ILE A 130 -9.50 10.78 6.63
C ILE A 130 -10.19 12.03 6.10
N ILE A 131 -10.92 11.91 4.98
CA ILE A 131 -11.67 13.02 4.39
C ILE A 131 -12.76 13.48 5.36
N ALA A 132 -13.55 12.55 5.91
CA ALA A 132 -14.60 12.84 6.87
C ALA A 132 -14.06 13.49 8.15
N TYR A 133 -12.90 13.04 8.64
CA TYR A 133 -12.22 13.65 9.79
C TYR A 133 -11.72 15.07 9.50
N ALA A 134 -11.18 15.31 8.31
CA ALA A 134 -10.73 16.64 7.88
C ALA A 134 -11.92 17.62 7.72
N LEU A 135 -13.05 17.13 7.20
CA LEU A 135 -14.29 17.90 7.14
C LEU A 135 -14.86 18.20 8.55
N ALA A 136 -14.80 17.23 9.46
CA ALA A 136 -15.20 17.41 10.86
C ALA A 136 -14.29 18.40 11.63
N ASN A 137 -13.01 18.48 11.24
CA ASN A 137 -11.99 19.28 11.91
C ASN A 137 -11.22 20.15 10.90
N PRO A 138 -11.78 21.29 10.48
CA PRO A 138 -11.19 22.15 9.44
C PRO A 138 -9.78 22.68 9.77
N THR A 139 -9.39 22.64 11.05
CA THR A 139 -8.06 23.04 11.52
C THR A 139 -6.98 21.98 11.29
N ASN A 140 -7.35 20.76 10.88
CA ASN A 140 -6.41 19.68 10.61
C ASN A 140 -6.43 19.30 9.11
N PRO A 141 -5.62 19.98 8.27
CA PRO A 141 -5.64 19.77 6.83
C PRO A 141 -5.12 18.38 6.46
N VAL A 142 -5.67 17.83 5.38
CA VAL A 142 -5.17 16.57 4.78
C VAL A 142 -3.75 16.80 4.26
N ARG A 143 -2.80 16.02 4.77
CA ARG A 143 -1.38 16.10 4.39
C ARG A 143 -1.06 15.11 3.28
N PHE A 144 -0.80 15.61 2.08
CA PHE A 144 -0.42 14.78 0.93
C PHE A 144 1.10 14.54 0.91
N PRO A 145 1.59 13.31 1.14
CA PRO A 145 3.02 13.03 1.13
C PRO A 145 3.61 13.06 -0.28
N LEU A 146 4.89 13.41 -0.41
CA LEU A 146 5.61 13.39 -1.68
C LEU A 146 5.55 12.01 -2.37
N VAL A 147 5.61 10.93 -1.59
CA VAL A 147 5.52 9.54 -2.06
C VAL A 147 4.20 9.27 -2.79
N MET A 148 3.09 9.88 -2.37
CA MET A 148 1.81 9.74 -3.07
C MET A 148 1.88 10.35 -4.47
N TYR A 149 2.52 11.52 -4.63
CA TYR A 149 2.69 12.13 -5.96
C TYR A 149 3.54 11.27 -6.88
N PHE A 150 4.61 10.65 -6.35
CA PHE A 150 5.41 9.69 -7.12
C PHE A 150 4.60 8.46 -7.52
N ALA A 151 3.82 7.90 -6.60
CA ALA A 151 2.95 6.76 -6.90
C ALA A 151 1.88 7.10 -7.96
N LEU A 152 1.28 8.30 -7.88
CA LEU A 152 0.36 8.80 -8.91
C LEU A 152 1.05 9.03 -10.24
N ALA A 153 2.26 9.61 -10.25
CA ALA A 153 3.01 9.81 -11.48
C ALA A 153 3.33 8.48 -12.18
N ILE A 154 3.74 7.46 -11.42
CA ILE A 154 3.95 6.11 -11.93
C ILE A 154 2.63 5.53 -12.45
N GLY A 155 1.53 5.65 -11.70
CA GLY A 155 0.21 5.19 -12.14
C GLY A 155 -0.28 5.87 -13.42
N ILE A 156 0.02 7.16 -13.62
CA ILE A 156 -0.32 7.88 -14.86
C ILE A 156 0.48 7.34 -16.05
N LEU A 157 1.76 7.00 -15.84
CA LEU A 157 2.58 6.40 -16.88
C LEU A 157 2.10 5.00 -17.29
N ASP A 158 1.41 4.30 -16.38
CA ASP A 158 0.91 2.94 -16.58
C ASP A 158 -0.55 2.90 -17.10
N LEU A 159 -1.29 4.01 -17.04
CA LEU A 159 -2.65 4.13 -17.57
C LEU A 159 -2.82 3.65 -19.02
N PRO A 160 -1.90 3.93 -19.96
CA PRO A 160 -2.01 3.45 -21.33
C PRO A 160 -2.07 1.92 -21.40
N TYR A 161 -1.36 1.22 -20.53
CA TYR A 161 -1.36 -0.25 -20.48
C TYR A 161 -2.69 -0.79 -19.94
N ALA A 162 -3.24 -0.16 -18.90
CA ALA A 162 -4.54 -0.56 -18.36
C ALA A 162 -5.68 -0.50 -19.41
N THR A 163 -5.57 0.37 -20.43
CA THR A 163 -6.60 0.52 -21.47
C THR A 163 -6.62 -0.59 -22.52
N THR A 164 -5.61 -1.46 -22.59
CA THR A 164 -5.56 -2.52 -23.61
C THR A 164 -6.33 -3.78 -23.25
N ASP A 165 -6.59 -4.04 -21.96
CA ASP A 165 -7.12 -5.33 -21.49
C ASP A 165 -8.65 -5.37 -21.30
N GLY A 166 -9.38 -4.45 -21.94
CA GLY A 166 -10.83 -4.36 -21.82
C GLY A 166 -11.30 -3.68 -20.53
N LEU A 167 -12.57 -3.27 -20.53
CA LEU A 167 -13.12 -2.30 -19.58
C LEU A 167 -13.10 -2.80 -18.11
N GLY A 168 -13.30 -4.11 -17.90
CA GLY A 168 -13.25 -4.73 -16.57
C GLY A 168 -11.85 -4.74 -15.96
N HIS A 169 -10.84 -5.13 -16.74
CA HIS A 169 -9.44 -5.12 -16.28
C HIS A 169 -8.91 -3.70 -16.04
N PHE A 170 -9.33 -2.73 -16.88
CA PHE A 170 -9.01 -1.32 -16.67
C PHE A 170 -9.48 -0.81 -15.30
N ILE A 171 -10.71 -1.11 -14.91
CA ILE A 171 -11.27 -0.68 -13.61
C ILE A 171 -10.51 -1.32 -12.44
N VAL A 172 -10.24 -2.63 -12.52
CA VAL A 172 -9.48 -3.35 -11.47
C VAL A 172 -8.06 -2.80 -11.36
N ALA A 173 -7.39 -2.55 -12.50
CA ALA A 173 -6.06 -1.95 -12.53
C ALA A 173 -6.06 -0.56 -11.90
N LEU A 174 -7.02 0.30 -12.25
CA LEU A 174 -7.17 1.64 -11.68
C LEU A 174 -7.33 1.60 -10.15
N ILE A 175 -8.13 0.66 -9.63
CA ILE A 175 -8.30 0.47 -8.18
C ILE A 175 -6.97 0.07 -7.53
N LYS A 176 -6.24 -0.88 -8.12
CA LYS A 176 -4.93 -1.34 -7.61
C LYS A 176 -3.88 -0.21 -7.62
N TYR A 177 -3.81 0.60 -8.66
CA TYR A 177 -2.91 1.76 -8.71
C TYR A 177 -3.31 2.84 -7.69
N SER A 178 -4.60 3.12 -7.59
CA SER A 178 -5.14 4.08 -6.63
C SER A 178 -4.79 3.68 -5.20
N LYS A 179 -4.86 2.38 -4.86
CA LYS A 179 -4.39 1.86 -3.57
C LYS A 179 -2.94 2.24 -3.29
N SER A 180 -2.04 1.99 -4.23
CA SER A 180 -0.60 2.30 -4.07
C SER A 180 -0.32 3.79 -3.83
N ALA A 181 -1.16 4.67 -4.40
CA ALA A 181 -1.09 6.12 -4.16
C ALA A 181 -1.73 6.55 -2.83
N ILE A 182 -2.84 5.94 -2.43
CA ILE A 182 -3.59 6.30 -1.22
C ILE A 182 -2.93 5.74 0.04
N LEU A 183 -2.24 4.60 -0.03
CA LEU A 183 -1.63 3.96 1.14
C LEU A 183 -0.58 4.84 1.85
N PRO A 184 0.34 5.56 1.14
CA PRO A 184 1.20 6.56 1.76
C PRO A 184 0.43 7.68 2.47
N LEU A 185 -0.68 8.16 1.88
CA LEU A 185 -1.54 9.18 2.48
C LEU A 185 -2.11 8.68 3.81
N ILE A 186 -2.64 7.46 3.83
CA ILE A 186 -3.16 6.79 5.02
C ILE A 186 -2.08 6.69 6.11
N LEU A 187 -0.89 6.21 5.75
CA LEU A 187 0.22 6.04 6.69
C LEU A 187 0.59 7.34 7.40
N VAL A 188 0.67 8.46 6.67
CA VAL A 188 0.99 9.77 7.26
C VAL A 188 -0.10 10.27 8.21
N HIS A 189 -1.37 9.95 7.96
CA HIS A 189 -2.48 10.35 8.82
C HIS A 189 -2.66 9.46 10.04
N ILE A 190 -2.26 8.18 9.96
CA ILE A 190 -2.31 7.27 11.10
C ILE A 190 -1.08 7.49 11.99
N LEU A 191 0.13 7.56 11.42
CA LEU A 191 1.40 7.59 12.16
C LEU A 191 1.83 9.00 12.61
N ILE A 192 0.99 9.66 13.40
CA ILE A 192 1.24 11.05 13.85
C ILE A 192 2.13 11.14 15.11
N SER A 193 2.19 10.07 15.92
CA SER A 193 2.92 10.09 17.20
C SER A 193 3.96 8.98 17.28
N GLU A 194 5.01 9.20 18.08
CA GLU A 194 6.05 8.20 18.35
C GLU A 194 5.47 6.89 18.92
N ARG A 195 4.40 6.99 19.73
CA ARG A 195 3.65 5.83 20.24
C ARG A 195 3.08 4.99 19.09
N LEU A 196 2.44 5.63 18.11
CA LEU A 196 1.83 4.96 16.95
C LEU A 196 2.90 4.37 16.01
N VAL A 197 4.04 5.04 15.85
CA VAL A 197 5.18 4.51 15.09
C VAL A 197 5.76 3.27 15.79
N ARG A 198 5.93 3.30 17.12
CA ARG A 198 6.38 2.13 17.88
C ARG A 198 5.38 0.96 17.77
N LEU A 199 4.08 1.25 17.86
CA LEU A 199 3.03 0.24 17.67
C LEU A 199 3.08 -0.35 16.26
N PHE A 200 3.24 0.49 15.22
CA PHE A 200 3.37 0.06 13.84
C PHE A 200 4.55 -0.88 13.66
N VAL A 201 5.75 -0.51 14.14
CA VAL A 201 6.95 -1.35 14.03
C VAL A 201 6.77 -2.68 14.77
N THR A 202 6.22 -2.65 15.99
CA THR A 202 6.02 -3.86 16.80
C THR A 202 5.02 -4.81 16.12
N THR A 203 3.93 -4.25 15.59
CA THR A 203 2.90 -5.02 14.88
C THR A 203 3.42 -5.55 13.55
N LEU A 204 4.21 -4.76 12.81
CA LEU A 204 4.85 -5.17 11.56
C LEU A 204 5.74 -6.40 11.80
N ILE A 205 6.61 -6.36 12.82
CA ILE A 205 7.46 -7.49 13.19
C ILE A 205 6.62 -8.70 13.60
N ALA A 206 5.58 -8.51 14.41
CA ALA A 206 4.73 -9.60 14.88
C ALA A 206 3.99 -10.29 13.73
N VAL A 207 3.35 -9.52 12.84
CA VAL A 207 2.64 -10.04 11.67
C VAL A 207 3.60 -10.69 10.69
N ALA A 208 4.78 -10.11 10.47
CA ALA A 208 5.82 -10.67 9.60
C ALA A 208 6.33 -12.01 10.16
N PHE A 209 6.55 -12.09 11.47
CA PHE A 209 6.97 -13.31 12.14
C PHE A 209 5.91 -14.43 12.01
N VAL A 210 4.65 -14.12 12.30
CA VAL A 210 3.54 -15.09 12.15
C VAL A 210 3.43 -15.57 10.69
N SER A 211 3.51 -14.65 9.73
CA SER A 211 3.43 -14.98 8.30
C SER A 211 4.62 -15.83 7.84
N ALA A 212 5.83 -15.54 8.34
CA ALA A 212 7.02 -16.35 8.08
C ALA A 212 6.90 -17.75 8.69
N CYS A 213 6.43 -17.88 9.94
CA CYS A 213 6.18 -19.18 10.57
C CYS A 213 5.21 -20.04 9.76
N ILE A 214 4.10 -19.43 9.30
CA ILE A 214 3.12 -20.13 8.45
C ILE A 214 3.80 -20.55 7.14
N GLY A 215 4.53 -19.66 6.47
CA GLY A 215 5.24 -19.97 5.23
C GLY A 215 6.27 -21.08 5.37
N ILE A 216 7.06 -21.07 6.45
CA ILE A 216 8.01 -22.13 6.79
C ILE A 216 7.26 -23.45 7.03
N MET A 217 6.14 -23.41 7.77
CA MET A 217 5.35 -24.60 8.05
C MET A 217 4.73 -25.20 6.78
N GLN A 218 4.28 -24.38 5.83
CA GLN A 218 3.80 -24.84 4.51
C GLN A 218 4.88 -25.65 3.79
N VAL A 219 6.12 -25.13 3.76
CA VAL A 219 7.27 -25.81 3.14
C VAL A 219 7.61 -27.11 3.87
N ILE A 220 7.60 -27.11 5.21
CA ILE A 220 7.85 -28.32 6.01
C ILE A 220 6.80 -29.39 5.72
N VAL A 221 5.51 -29.06 5.80
CA VAL A 221 4.42 -30.03 5.57
C VAL A 221 4.52 -30.59 4.16
N PHE A 222 4.77 -29.75 3.16
CA PHE A 222 4.96 -30.21 1.79
C PHE A 222 6.16 -31.16 1.65
N SER A 223 7.28 -30.85 2.31
CA SER A 223 8.48 -31.69 2.26
C SER A 223 8.27 -33.08 2.87
N TYR A 224 7.40 -33.20 3.88
CA TYR A 224 7.10 -34.50 4.51
C TYR A 224 5.95 -35.26 3.86
N THR A 225 4.91 -34.57 3.38
CA THR A 225 3.66 -35.20 2.94
C THR A 225 3.46 -35.17 1.42
N GLY A 226 4.20 -34.32 0.72
CA GLY A 226 3.93 -33.98 -0.69
C GLY A 226 2.67 -33.14 -0.89
N ILE A 227 1.92 -32.82 0.17
CA ILE A 227 0.65 -32.08 0.10
C ILE A 227 0.93 -30.58 0.23
N PRO A 228 0.60 -29.77 -0.78
CA PRO A 228 0.85 -28.33 -0.79
C PRO A 228 -0.26 -27.58 -0.05
N LEU A 229 -0.02 -27.20 1.20
CA LEU A 229 -0.95 -26.37 1.97
C LEU A 229 -0.78 -24.88 1.64
N VAL A 230 -1.03 -24.51 0.38
CA VAL A 230 -0.82 -23.14 -0.13
C VAL A 230 -2.13 -22.51 -0.58
N ILE A 231 -2.18 -21.19 -0.49
CA ILE A 231 -3.35 -20.40 -0.87
C ILE A 231 -3.11 -19.79 -2.25
N VAL A 232 -3.01 -20.62 -3.28
CA VAL A 232 -2.80 -20.19 -4.68
C VAL A 232 -3.90 -20.74 -5.57
N HIS A 233 -4.17 -20.04 -6.68
CA HIS A 233 -5.14 -20.47 -7.68
C HIS A 233 -4.66 -21.68 -8.48
N GLU A 234 -3.35 -21.74 -8.78
CA GLU A 234 -2.75 -22.84 -9.53
C GLU A 234 -1.53 -23.43 -8.79
N TYR A 235 -1.42 -24.76 -8.83
CA TYR A 235 -0.33 -25.48 -8.15
C TYR A 235 1.05 -25.17 -8.73
N GLY A 236 1.12 -24.90 -10.04
CA GLY A 236 2.36 -24.57 -10.73
C GLY A 236 3.02 -23.29 -10.21
N ASP A 237 2.22 -22.31 -9.78
CA ASP A 237 2.72 -21.02 -9.29
C ASP A 237 3.36 -21.10 -7.90
N ALA A 238 3.01 -22.13 -7.12
CA ALA A 238 3.56 -22.34 -5.78
C ALA A 238 4.86 -23.13 -5.78
N LEU A 239 5.17 -23.81 -6.88
CA LEU A 239 6.38 -24.60 -7.02
C LEU A 239 7.45 -23.82 -7.76
N LYS A 240 8.71 -24.03 -7.37
CA LYS A 240 9.85 -23.46 -8.09
C LYS A 240 10.93 -24.52 -8.29
N PRO A 241 11.56 -24.59 -9.48
CA PRO A 241 12.82 -25.32 -9.63
C PRO A 241 13.88 -24.70 -8.74
N THR A 242 14.58 -25.53 -7.98
CA THR A 242 15.70 -25.15 -7.12
C THR A 242 16.87 -26.12 -7.37
N PRO A 243 18.08 -25.83 -6.88
CA PRO A 243 19.20 -26.77 -6.97
C PRO A 243 18.92 -28.15 -6.34
N TRP A 244 17.92 -28.24 -5.46
CA TRP A 244 17.50 -29.49 -4.81
C TRP A 244 16.26 -30.12 -5.46
N GLY A 245 15.85 -29.66 -6.64
CA GLY A 245 14.65 -30.11 -7.35
C GLY A 245 13.49 -29.13 -7.19
N ILE A 246 12.27 -29.61 -7.46
CA ILE A 246 11.06 -28.79 -7.39
C ILE A 246 10.64 -28.64 -5.93
N MET A 247 10.66 -27.42 -5.42
CA MET A 247 10.30 -27.12 -4.03
C MET A 247 9.13 -26.15 -3.96
N LEU A 248 8.34 -26.29 -2.89
CA LEU A 248 7.30 -25.33 -2.55
C LEU A 248 7.93 -24.02 -2.08
N ARG A 249 7.39 -22.90 -2.57
CA ARG A 249 7.74 -21.57 -2.08
C ARG A 249 6.95 -21.26 -0.82
N ALA A 250 7.53 -20.46 0.08
CA ALA A 250 6.80 -19.92 1.21
C ALA A 250 5.81 -18.84 0.74
N HIS A 251 4.51 -19.05 0.99
CA HIS A 251 3.43 -18.12 0.68
C HIS A 251 2.94 -17.40 1.95
N GLY A 252 3.01 -18.08 3.11
CA GLY A 252 2.51 -17.55 4.36
C GLY A 252 1.00 -17.36 4.29
N LEU A 253 0.54 -16.14 4.60
CA LEU A 253 -0.87 -15.75 4.51
C LEU A 253 -1.23 -15.11 3.15
N ASN A 254 -0.25 -14.88 2.27
CA ASN A 254 -0.46 -14.26 0.97
C ASN A 254 -0.46 -15.29 -0.16
N PRO A 255 -1.31 -15.13 -1.19
CA PRO A 255 -1.23 -15.95 -2.39
C PRO A 255 0.07 -15.67 -3.16
N GLU A 256 0.53 -14.42 -3.11
CA GLU A 256 1.71 -13.94 -3.80
C GLU A 256 2.96 -14.00 -2.91
N THR A 257 3.91 -14.85 -3.28
CA THR A 257 5.21 -14.99 -2.60
C THR A 257 6.01 -13.68 -2.52
N HIS A 258 5.87 -12.80 -3.53
CA HIS A 258 6.57 -11.51 -3.58
C HIS A 258 6.02 -10.50 -2.57
N THR A 259 4.73 -10.59 -2.24
CA THR A 259 4.08 -9.76 -1.23
C THR A 259 4.53 -10.17 0.17
N LEU A 260 4.62 -11.47 0.47
CA LEU A 260 5.27 -11.97 1.68
C LEU A 260 6.73 -11.49 1.75
N LEU A 261 7.51 -11.71 0.68
CA LEU A 261 8.92 -11.35 0.63
C LEU A 261 9.15 -9.87 0.97
N THR A 262 8.41 -8.98 0.30
CA THR A 262 8.52 -7.53 0.52
C THR A 262 8.22 -7.17 1.97
N TYR A 263 7.19 -7.79 2.55
CA TYR A 263 6.80 -7.57 3.94
C TYR A 263 7.89 -8.02 4.94
N LEU A 264 8.50 -9.20 4.70
CA LEU A 264 9.61 -9.71 5.52
C LEU A 264 10.84 -8.79 5.42
N LEU A 265 11.18 -8.31 4.22
CA LEU A 265 12.32 -7.42 3.99
C LEU A 265 12.13 -6.05 4.67
N ILE A 266 10.91 -5.51 4.69
CA ILE A 266 10.60 -4.26 5.39
C ILE A 266 10.71 -4.45 6.91
N ALA A 267 10.28 -5.60 7.44
CA ALA A 267 10.33 -5.90 8.88
C ALA A 267 11.75 -6.22 9.40
N LEU A 268 12.62 -6.78 8.55
CA LEU A 268 13.96 -7.25 8.90
C LEU A 268 14.86 -6.21 9.60
N PRO A 269 15.05 -4.96 9.11
CA PRO A 269 15.92 -4.00 9.78
C PRO A 269 15.43 -3.66 11.19
N PHE A 270 14.11 -3.64 11.41
CA PHE A 270 13.53 -3.38 12.73
C PHE A 270 13.70 -4.57 13.69
N SER A 271 13.61 -5.81 13.19
CA SER A 271 13.87 -7.00 14.00
C SER A 271 15.35 -7.08 14.40
N MET A 272 16.26 -6.82 13.46
CA MET A 272 17.71 -6.76 13.73
C MET A 272 18.04 -5.68 14.78
N TYR A 273 17.41 -4.51 14.68
CA TYR A 273 17.56 -3.43 15.66
C TYR A 273 17.11 -3.87 17.06
N SER A 274 15.95 -4.53 17.13
CA SER A 274 15.38 -5.05 18.37
C SER A 274 16.28 -6.11 19.02
N THR A 275 16.91 -6.98 18.22
CA THR A 275 17.88 -7.97 18.70
C THR A 275 19.10 -7.33 19.35
N ILE A 276 19.68 -6.30 18.73
CA ILE A 276 20.88 -5.63 19.25
C ILE A 276 20.57 -4.84 20.53
N ARG A 277 19.46 -4.11 20.53
CA ARG A 277 19.08 -3.20 21.64
C ARG A 277 18.38 -3.91 22.81
N ALA A 278 18.12 -5.21 22.70
CA ALA A 278 17.55 -5.99 23.79
C ALA A 278 18.39 -5.89 25.07
N SER A 279 17.74 -5.53 26.17
CA SER A 279 18.38 -5.27 27.47
C SER A 279 18.84 -6.54 28.19
N SER A 280 18.18 -7.67 27.96
CA SER A 280 18.53 -8.96 28.57
C SER A 280 18.85 -10.02 27.54
N THR A 281 19.69 -10.99 27.93
CA THR A 281 20.08 -12.12 27.08
C THR A 281 18.87 -12.91 26.58
N ARG A 282 17.84 -13.08 27.43
CA ARG A 282 16.59 -13.76 27.03
C ARG A 282 15.87 -13.02 25.90
N HIS A 283 15.73 -11.70 26.00
CA HIS A 283 15.12 -10.90 24.94
C HIS A 283 15.98 -10.89 23.68
N ARG A 284 17.31 -10.86 23.81
CA ARG A 284 18.23 -10.95 22.67
C ARG A 284 18.06 -12.27 21.92
N ILE A 285 17.96 -13.39 22.64
CA ILE A 285 17.70 -14.71 22.03
C ILE A 285 16.33 -14.70 21.35
N PHE A 286 15.28 -14.21 22.02
CA PHE A 286 13.93 -14.15 21.46
C PHE A 286 13.86 -13.35 20.15
N PHE A 287 14.39 -12.12 20.12
CA PHE A 287 14.44 -11.33 18.89
C PHE A 287 15.42 -11.89 17.85
N GLY A 288 16.46 -12.59 18.30
CA GLY A 288 17.35 -13.36 17.44
C GLY A 288 16.62 -14.48 16.70
N VAL A 289 15.77 -15.24 17.40
CA VAL A 289 14.90 -16.27 16.81
C VAL A 289 13.92 -15.64 15.83
N ILE A 290 13.29 -14.52 16.17
CA ILE A 290 12.41 -13.78 15.24
C ILE A 290 13.18 -13.40 13.97
N THR A 291 14.34 -12.78 14.11
CA THR A 291 15.17 -12.34 12.97
C THR A 291 15.59 -13.54 12.12
N GLY A 292 16.02 -14.64 12.73
CA GLY A 292 16.36 -15.87 12.03
C GLY A 292 15.16 -16.46 11.27
N THR A 293 13.97 -16.40 11.88
CA THR A 293 12.72 -16.86 11.25
C THR A 293 12.34 -16.01 10.05
N LEU A 294 12.49 -14.67 10.13
CA LEU A 294 12.25 -13.78 8.98
C LEU A 294 13.22 -14.10 7.83
N ILE A 295 14.51 -14.26 8.13
CA ILE A 295 15.54 -14.62 7.13
C ILE A 295 15.20 -15.98 6.49
N MET A 296 14.85 -16.98 7.30
CA MET A 296 14.47 -18.31 6.83
C MET A 296 13.21 -18.26 5.95
N GLY A 297 12.22 -17.46 6.34
CA GLY A 297 11.04 -17.18 5.53
C GLY A 297 11.40 -16.60 4.17
N VAL A 298 12.30 -15.61 4.11
CA VAL A 298 12.81 -15.04 2.84
C VAL A 298 13.50 -16.11 2.00
N VAL A 299 14.38 -16.91 2.57
CA VAL A 299 15.08 -17.99 1.85
C VAL A 299 14.09 -18.98 1.24
N PHE A 300 13.08 -19.41 2.00
CA PHE A 300 12.06 -20.33 1.50
C PHE A 300 11.05 -19.73 0.51
N THR A 301 11.03 -18.41 0.31
CA THR A 301 10.32 -17.86 -0.86
C THR A 301 11.02 -18.23 -2.19
N TRP A 302 12.25 -18.75 -2.13
CA TRP A 302 13.11 -19.08 -3.28
C TRP A 302 13.28 -17.92 -4.26
N ALA A 303 13.18 -16.69 -3.77
CA ALA A 303 13.40 -15.48 -4.53
C ALA A 303 14.85 -15.01 -4.34
N TYR A 304 15.70 -15.24 -5.34
CA TYR A 304 17.09 -14.80 -5.30
C TYR A 304 17.26 -13.30 -5.02
N GLY A 305 16.40 -12.46 -5.62
CA GLY A 305 16.37 -11.03 -5.31
C GLY A 305 16.11 -10.74 -3.83
N GLY A 306 15.27 -11.56 -3.18
CA GLY A 306 15.02 -11.52 -1.75
C GLY A 306 16.23 -11.92 -0.91
N ILE A 307 16.89 -13.02 -1.29
CA ILE A 307 18.11 -13.49 -0.61
C ILE A 307 19.22 -12.44 -0.71
N ILE A 308 19.43 -11.87 -1.90
CA ILE A 308 20.38 -10.77 -2.12
C ILE A 308 20.00 -9.56 -1.28
N ALA A 309 18.71 -9.20 -1.22
CA ALA A 309 18.25 -8.09 -0.39
C ALA A 309 18.53 -8.32 1.11
N VAL A 310 18.39 -9.55 1.62
CA VAL A 310 18.80 -9.90 3.00
C VAL A 310 20.30 -9.67 3.20
N CYS A 311 21.14 -10.11 2.26
CA CYS A 311 22.59 -9.87 2.33
C CYS A 311 22.92 -8.38 2.31
N VAL A 312 22.27 -7.59 1.45
CA VAL A 312 22.46 -6.13 1.36
C VAL A 312 22.01 -5.44 2.64
N ILE A 313 20.79 -5.74 3.13
CA ILE A 313 20.28 -5.17 4.39
C ILE A 313 21.22 -5.53 5.53
N SER A 314 21.62 -6.80 5.66
CA SER A 314 22.51 -7.25 6.74
C SER A 314 23.91 -6.66 6.65
N GLY A 315 24.43 -6.43 5.43
CA GLY A 315 25.73 -5.82 5.20
C GLY A 315 25.74 -4.31 5.45
N LEU A 316 24.65 -3.61 5.11
CA LEU A 316 24.51 -2.17 5.34
C LEU A 316 24.15 -1.84 6.79
N PHE A 317 23.46 -2.74 7.49
CA PHE A 317 22.93 -2.51 8.82
C PHE A 317 23.99 -2.09 9.88
N PRO A 318 25.21 -2.67 9.93
CA PRO A 318 26.27 -2.23 10.84
C PRO A 318 26.69 -0.76 10.69
N PHE A 319 26.62 -0.19 9.48
CA PHE A 319 26.97 1.22 9.25
C PHE A 319 25.99 2.17 9.94
N PHE A 320 24.72 1.78 10.05
CA PHE A 320 23.70 2.59 10.71
C PHE A 320 23.75 2.46 12.24
N ILE A 321 24.08 1.28 12.78
CA ILE A 321 24.10 1.04 14.23
C ILE A 321 25.40 1.47 14.88
N TRP A 322 26.53 1.25 14.20
CA TRP A 322 27.87 1.51 14.74
C TRP A 322 28.68 2.37 13.76
N PRO A 323 28.28 3.63 13.52
CA PRO A 323 28.93 4.49 12.54
C PRO A 323 30.42 4.69 12.83
N ASN A 324 30.82 4.69 14.11
CA ASN A 324 32.21 4.84 14.53
C ASN A 324 33.11 3.65 14.12
N LYS A 325 32.52 2.50 13.76
CA LYS A 325 33.22 1.29 13.33
C LYS A 325 33.07 1.02 11.82
N SER A 326 32.49 1.96 11.07
CA SER A 326 32.18 1.82 9.64
C SER A 326 33.37 1.35 8.80
N ILE A 327 34.59 1.84 9.08
CA ILE A 327 35.80 1.44 8.34
C ILE A 327 36.08 -0.05 8.50
N HIS A 328 35.91 -0.61 9.70
CA HIS A 328 36.14 -2.04 9.94
C HIS A 328 35.12 -2.90 9.21
N TYR A 329 33.85 -2.48 9.18
CA TYR A 329 32.80 -3.18 8.43
C TYR A 329 32.99 -3.06 6.92
N LEU A 330 33.43 -1.89 6.43
CA LEU A 330 33.77 -1.70 5.03
C LEU A 330 34.91 -2.61 4.60
N LEU A 331 35.98 -2.68 5.41
CA LEU A 331 37.09 -3.60 5.15
C LEU A 331 36.63 -5.05 5.14
N ALA A 332 35.79 -5.47 6.10
CA ALA A 332 35.23 -6.82 6.13
C ALA A 332 34.37 -7.11 4.89
N LEU A 333 33.55 -6.16 4.44
CA LEU A 333 32.75 -6.31 3.22
C LEU A 333 33.61 -6.35 1.96
N LEU A 334 34.70 -5.59 1.89
CA LEU A 334 35.66 -5.62 0.78
C LEU A 334 36.46 -6.93 0.74
N MET A 335 36.65 -7.60 1.87
CA MET A 335 37.28 -8.93 1.90
C MET A 335 36.41 -10.01 1.26
N ILE A 336 35.07 -9.86 1.25
CA ILE A 336 34.15 -10.82 0.63
C ILE A 336 34.43 -11.00 -0.88
N PRO A 337 34.41 -9.95 -1.74
CA PRO A 337 34.69 -10.12 -3.16
C PRO A 337 36.12 -10.61 -3.42
N VAL A 338 37.11 -10.21 -2.60
CA VAL A 338 38.48 -10.74 -2.69
C VAL A 338 38.51 -12.24 -2.44
N PHE A 339 37.81 -12.71 -1.40
CA PHE A 339 37.67 -14.13 -1.09
C PHE A 339 36.94 -14.89 -2.21
N LEU A 340 35.82 -14.36 -2.69
CA LEU A 340 35.05 -14.97 -3.78
C LEU A 340 35.87 -15.08 -5.06
N TYR A 341 36.67 -14.06 -5.38
CA TYR A 341 37.57 -14.06 -6.52
C TYR A 341 38.72 -15.07 -6.34
N ALA A 342 39.38 -15.07 -5.17
CA ALA A 342 40.49 -15.97 -4.89
C ALA A 342 40.11 -17.46 -4.87
N THR A 343 38.84 -17.77 -4.61
CA THR A 343 38.29 -19.14 -4.57
C THR A 343 37.56 -19.54 -5.85
N ASP A 344 37.54 -18.67 -6.86
CA ASP A 344 36.77 -18.83 -8.11
C ASP A 344 35.25 -19.03 -7.89
N LEU A 345 34.75 -18.71 -6.70
CA LEU A 345 33.32 -18.74 -6.37
C LEU A 345 32.53 -17.73 -7.21
N VAL A 346 33.17 -16.67 -7.73
CA VAL A 346 32.53 -15.72 -8.65
C VAL A 346 32.01 -16.41 -9.90
N THR A 347 32.81 -17.31 -10.49
CA THR A 347 32.43 -18.05 -11.71
C THR A 347 31.26 -18.98 -11.42
N VAL A 348 31.31 -19.71 -10.30
CA VAL A 348 30.22 -20.60 -9.86
C VAL A 348 28.92 -19.82 -9.61
N ILE A 349 28.99 -18.69 -8.89
CA ILE A 349 27.81 -17.84 -8.64
C ILE A 349 27.26 -17.28 -9.96
N TYR A 350 28.13 -16.84 -10.86
CA TYR A 350 27.73 -16.30 -12.16
C TYR A 350 27.01 -17.35 -13.01
N GLU A 351 27.51 -18.59 -13.08
CA GLU A 351 26.88 -19.68 -13.81
C GLU A 351 25.50 -20.02 -13.25
N ILE A 352 25.40 -20.21 -11.92
CA ILE A 352 24.12 -20.47 -11.24
C ILE A 352 23.10 -19.35 -11.53
N LEU A 353 23.53 -18.09 -11.41
CA LEU A 353 22.65 -16.94 -11.66
C LEU A 353 22.27 -16.80 -13.13
N ARG A 354 23.19 -17.10 -14.05
CA ARG A 354 22.95 -17.02 -15.50
C ARG A 354 21.93 -18.06 -15.94
N ASP A 355 22.10 -19.31 -15.51
CA ASP A 355 21.21 -20.40 -15.88
C ASP A 355 19.79 -20.12 -15.35
N GLU A 356 19.67 -19.67 -14.10
CA GLU A 356 18.38 -19.32 -13.50
C GLU A 356 17.74 -18.05 -14.12
N ALA A 357 18.53 -17.01 -14.39
CA ALA A 357 18.05 -15.78 -15.03
C ALA A 357 17.57 -16.04 -16.47
N SER A 358 18.12 -17.07 -17.13
CA SER A 358 17.71 -17.50 -18.47
C SER A 358 16.49 -18.41 -18.46
N MET A 359 16.29 -19.25 -17.43
CA MET A 359 15.25 -20.28 -17.41
C MET A 359 14.00 -19.97 -16.56
N SER A 360 14.11 -19.16 -15.49
CA SER A 360 13.11 -19.18 -14.38
C SER A 360 12.39 -17.84 -14.13
N THR A 361 12.91 -16.70 -14.60
CA THR A 361 12.40 -15.38 -14.17
C THR A 361 12.17 -14.36 -15.27
N GLY A 362 12.52 -14.67 -16.53
CA GLY A 362 12.38 -13.73 -17.65
C GLY A 362 13.15 -12.42 -17.47
N ILE A 363 14.02 -12.28 -16.46
CA ILE A 363 14.73 -11.02 -16.14
C ILE A 363 15.51 -10.49 -17.34
N PHE A 364 16.13 -11.38 -18.13
CA PHE A 364 16.84 -11.00 -19.33
C PHE A 364 15.90 -10.41 -20.39
N GLN A 365 14.68 -10.97 -20.50
CA GLN A 365 13.62 -10.48 -21.38
C GLN A 365 13.10 -9.12 -20.89
N ARG A 366 12.86 -8.94 -19.58
CA ARG A 366 12.46 -7.65 -18.99
C ARG A 366 13.52 -6.57 -19.18
N LYS A 367 14.80 -6.92 -18.98
CA LYS A 367 15.93 -6.01 -19.22
C LYS A 367 16.02 -5.62 -20.69
N MET A 368 15.84 -6.57 -21.60
CA MET A 368 15.82 -6.30 -23.04
C MET A 368 14.65 -5.38 -23.41
N LEU A 369 13.44 -5.64 -22.88
CA LEU A 369 12.27 -4.79 -23.09
C LEU A 369 12.49 -3.37 -22.57
N ASN A 370 13.05 -3.21 -21.36
CA ASN A 370 13.39 -1.91 -20.82
C ASN A 370 14.46 -1.18 -21.64
N LEU A 371 15.47 -1.89 -22.14
CA LEU A 371 16.49 -1.30 -23.01
C LEU A 371 15.88 -0.82 -24.33
N ILE A 372 15.05 -1.64 -24.98
CA ILE A 372 14.33 -1.26 -26.20
C ILE A 372 13.43 -0.04 -25.93
N ALA A 373 12.70 -0.02 -24.81
CA ALA A 373 11.86 1.11 -24.44
C ALA A 373 12.66 2.40 -24.19
N LEU A 374 13.80 2.31 -23.50
CA LEU A 374 14.69 3.44 -23.27
C LEU A 374 15.35 3.94 -24.55
N GLU A 375 15.75 3.04 -25.46
CA GLU A 375 16.30 3.39 -26.76
C GLU A 375 15.27 4.12 -27.63
N GLU A 376 14.02 3.66 -27.65
CA GLU A 376 12.95 4.34 -28.38
C GLU A 376 12.57 5.69 -27.74
N LEU A 377 12.54 5.78 -26.41
CA LEU A 377 12.31 7.03 -25.69
C LEU A 377 13.46 8.03 -25.91
N ALA A 378 14.70 7.54 -26.03
CA ALA A 378 15.85 8.37 -26.40
C ALA A 378 15.78 8.87 -27.84
N ARG A 379 15.20 8.09 -28.77
CA ARG A 379 15.03 8.46 -30.18
C ARG A 379 13.90 9.46 -30.40
N ASN A 380 12.79 9.31 -29.69
CA ASN A 380 11.64 10.23 -29.76
C ASN A 380 10.98 10.40 -28.39
N PRO A 381 11.50 11.28 -27.52
CA PRO A 381 10.98 11.46 -26.16
C PRO A 381 9.60 12.13 -26.12
N TRP A 382 9.19 12.79 -27.22
CA TRP A 382 7.97 13.59 -27.29
C TRP A 382 6.82 12.92 -28.05
N VAL A 383 7.11 11.89 -28.85
CA VAL A 383 6.12 11.21 -29.70
C VAL A 383 6.23 9.72 -29.45
N GLY A 384 5.34 9.20 -28.59
CA GLY A 384 5.19 7.77 -28.39
C GLY A 384 4.63 7.11 -29.65
N ARG A 385 5.23 6.00 -30.09
CA ARG A 385 4.79 5.24 -31.27
C ARG A 385 3.54 4.36 -31.03
N GLY A 386 2.94 4.44 -29.85
CA GLY A 386 1.79 3.63 -29.44
C GLY A 386 2.15 2.17 -29.12
N LEU A 387 1.37 1.52 -28.24
CA LEU A 387 1.58 0.14 -27.77
C LEU A 387 1.59 -0.90 -28.92
N GLU A 388 0.87 -0.61 -29.99
CA GLU A 388 0.75 -1.47 -31.18
C GLU A 388 2.07 -1.63 -31.95
N THR A 389 3.10 -0.83 -31.67
CA THR A 389 4.42 -0.98 -32.33
C THR A 389 5.39 -1.88 -31.58
N VAL A 390 5.21 -2.12 -30.27
CA VAL A 390 6.10 -2.99 -29.48
C VAL A 390 6.08 -4.44 -29.99
N GLN A 391 4.92 -4.91 -30.46
CA GLN A 391 4.76 -6.23 -31.10
C GLN A 391 5.57 -6.38 -32.41
N PHE A 392 5.71 -5.31 -33.20
CA PHE A 392 6.42 -5.35 -34.49
C PHE A 392 7.94 -5.27 -34.33
N PHE A 393 8.44 -4.63 -33.27
CA PHE A 393 9.88 -4.50 -33.02
C PHE A 393 10.47 -5.62 -32.16
N SER A 394 9.68 -6.17 -31.24
CA SER A 394 10.14 -7.22 -30.33
C SER A 394 10.19 -8.61 -30.97
N GLY A 395 9.56 -8.80 -32.14
CA GLY A 395 9.61 -10.06 -32.87
C GLY A 395 8.86 -11.19 -32.17
N ASN A 396 7.55 -10.99 -31.92
CA ASN A 396 6.62 -12.00 -31.39
C ASN A 396 6.76 -12.28 -29.88
N TYR A 397 6.54 -11.25 -29.03
CA TYR A 397 6.60 -11.38 -27.57
C TYR A 397 5.27 -11.74 -26.88
N ILE A 398 4.12 -11.46 -27.50
CA ILE A 398 2.79 -11.70 -26.88
C ILE A 398 2.53 -13.19 -26.63
N GLY A 399 3.24 -14.08 -27.33
CA GLY A 399 3.14 -15.54 -27.16
C GLY A 399 4.10 -16.16 -26.14
N ARG A 400 4.96 -15.38 -25.46
CA ARG A 400 5.87 -15.93 -24.44
C ARG A 400 5.32 -15.63 -23.04
N PRO A 401 5.04 -16.65 -22.21
CA PRO A 401 4.54 -16.44 -20.86
C PRO A 401 5.68 -15.91 -19.99
N VAL A 402 5.93 -14.60 -20.05
CA VAL A 402 6.74 -13.94 -19.04
C VAL A 402 5.79 -13.69 -17.87
N HIS A 403 5.67 -14.68 -16.97
CA HIS A 403 4.88 -14.55 -15.75
C HIS A 403 5.10 -13.16 -15.14
N ASN A 404 4.02 -12.39 -15.04
CA ASN A 404 3.92 -11.09 -14.38
C ASN A 404 4.88 -10.01 -14.92
N THR A 405 4.87 -9.72 -16.23
CA THR A 405 5.52 -8.48 -16.71
C THR A 405 4.64 -7.54 -17.47
N TYR A 406 3.33 -7.69 -17.41
CA TYR A 406 2.43 -6.55 -17.47
C TYR A 406 1.16 -6.90 -16.69
#